data_AF-A0A6G9VQK4-F1
#
_entry.id   AF-A0A6G9VQK4-F1
#
_cell.length_a   1.000
_cell.length_b   1.000
_cell.length_c   1.000
_cell.angle_alpha   90.00
_cell.angle_beta   90.00
_cell.angle_gamma   90.00
#
_symmetry.space_group_name_H-M   'P 1'
#
loop_
_entity.id
_entity.type
_entity.pdbx_description
1 polymer ?
#
loop_
_entity_poly.entity_id
_entity_poly.type
_entity_poly.pdbx_seq_one_letter_code
_entity_poly.pdbx_strand_id
1 'polypeptide(L)'
;MRLHLSSDCITINISEYSPYFLHVNQTLSQKFTKSFWVNDTLINFSTPKEAKKRKEFLTSLYYTCARASQSQNLVFLQKLVAMYDKPIKVVKKVVKKMIIHQPYTLDKYYKILEVSQTESLQTIRKKYLCLAKIYHPDHQDTSSVEKFQQIQEAYETIKEQKRKKIAA
;
A
#
# COMPACT_ATOMS: atom_id res chain seq x y z
N MET A 1 11.75 0.87 3.79
CA MET A 1 11.82 2.10 2.97
C MET A 1 12.41 1.75 1.62
N ARG A 2 11.95 2.38 0.53
CA ARG A 2 12.52 2.22 -0.82
C ARG A 2 12.63 3.58 -1.50
N LEU A 3 13.71 3.79 -2.23
CA LEU A 3 13.94 5.00 -3.03
C LEU A 3 13.64 4.71 -4.50
N HIS A 4 13.01 5.66 -5.18
CA HIS A 4 12.72 5.61 -6.60
C HIS A 4 13.09 6.94 -7.24
N LEU A 5 13.70 6.91 -8.43
CA LEU A 5 14.11 8.09 -9.19
C LEU A 5 13.28 8.16 -10.48
N SER A 6 12.64 9.29 -10.72
CA SER A 6 12.11 9.66 -12.05
C SER A 6 12.85 10.90 -12.54
N SER A 7 12.66 11.29 -13.81
CA SER A 7 13.23 12.52 -14.39
C SER A 7 13.01 13.76 -13.52
N ASP A 8 11.84 13.83 -12.89
CA ASP A 8 11.32 15.07 -12.28
C ASP A 8 11.30 15.04 -10.76
N CYS A 9 11.53 13.91 -10.09
CA CYS A 9 11.54 13.85 -8.63
C CYS A 9 12.25 12.62 -8.06
N ILE A 10 12.59 12.73 -6.77
CA ILE A 10 13.02 11.63 -5.91
C ILE A 10 11.81 11.20 -5.08
N THR A 11 11.44 9.92 -5.13
CA THR A 11 10.32 9.37 -4.35
C THR A 11 10.84 8.45 -3.26
N ILE A 12 10.46 8.75 -2.01
CA ILE A 12 10.71 7.93 -0.82
C ILE A 12 9.42 7.20 -0.48
N ASN A 13 9.39 5.89 -0.77
CA ASN A 13 8.29 5.02 -0.40
C ASN A 13 8.54 4.42 0.98
N ILE A 14 7.71 4.79 1.94
CA ILE A 14 7.89 4.40 3.33
C ILE A 14 6.56 4.07 3.99
N SER A 15 6.51 2.97 4.75
CA SER A 15 5.34 2.61 5.56
C SER A 15 5.22 3.57 6.73
N GLU A 16 4.00 3.99 7.08
CA GLU A 16 3.73 4.86 8.23
C GLU A 16 4.17 4.23 9.56
N TYR A 17 4.14 2.91 9.65
CA TYR A 17 4.60 2.15 10.83
C TYR A 17 6.12 1.93 10.84
N SER A 18 6.83 2.39 9.82
CA SER A 18 8.28 2.27 9.79
C SER A 18 8.89 3.24 10.81
N PRO A 19 9.88 2.81 11.62
CA PRO A 19 10.57 3.71 12.54
C PRO A 19 11.28 4.87 11.81
N TYR A 20 11.56 4.71 10.51
CA TYR A 20 12.16 5.75 9.68
C TYR A 20 11.17 6.84 9.24
N PHE A 21 9.85 6.60 9.33
CA PHE A 21 8.84 7.51 8.78
C PHE A 21 8.85 8.85 9.50
N LEU A 22 8.80 8.79 10.84
CA LEU A 22 8.84 9.98 11.69
C LEU A 22 10.12 10.79 11.44
N HIS A 23 11.26 10.13 11.40
CA HIS A 23 12.56 10.77 11.19
C HIS A 23 12.65 11.48 9.84
N VAL A 24 12.22 10.83 8.75
CA VAL A 24 12.24 11.40 7.40
C VAL A 24 11.31 12.61 7.31
N ASN A 25 10.08 12.50 7.84
CA ASN A 25 9.13 13.60 7.82
C ASN A 25 9.58 14.79 8.67
N GLN A 26 10.08 14.55 9.89
CA GLN A 26 10.59 15.63 10.74
C GLN A 26 11.78 16.33 10.09
N THR A 27 12.71 15.56 9.52
CA THR A 27 13.88 16.13 8.82
C THR A 27 13.43 17.02 7.66
N LEU A 28 12.52 16.54 6.81
CA LEU A 28 12.01 17.33 5.69
C LEU A 28 11.20 18.55 6.15
N SER A 29 10.33 18.41 7.14
CA SER A 29 9.46 19.51 7.59
C SER A 29 10.16 20.55 8.46
N GLN A 30 11.17 20.17 9.23
CA GLN A 30 11.82 21.06 10.20
C GLN A 30 13.20 21.55 9.76
N LYS A 31 13.98 20.73 9.02
CA LYS A 31 15.35 21.10 8.62
C LYS A 31 15.46 21.70 7.22
N PHE A 32 14.39 21.62 6.42
CA PHE A 32 14.34 22.21 5.08
C PHE A 32 13.16 23.17 4.96
N THR A 33 13.36 24.28 4.24
CA THR A 33 12.47 25.45 4.27
C THR A 33 11.29 25.43 3.29
N LYS A 34 11.17 24.42 2.42
CA LYS A 34 10.11 24.32 1.39
C LYS A 34 9.37 22.99 1.38
N SER A 35 8.80 22.63 2.53
CA SER A 35 8.00 21.40 2.72
C SER A 35 6.51 21.69 2.84
N PHE A 36 5.67 20.91 2.15
CA PHE A 36 4.21 20.99 2.26
C PHE A 36 3.58 19.65 1.91
N TRP A 37 2.33 19.45 2.33
CA TRP A 37 1.57 18.23 2.09
C TRP A 37 0.57 18.40 0.94
N VAL A 38 0.46 17.38 0.10
CA VAL A 38 -0.58 17.25 -0.94
C VAL A 38 -1.06 15.81 -0.93
N ASN A 39 -2.35 15.57 -0.71
CA ASN A 39 -2.96 14.22 -0.72
C ASN A 39 -2.10 13.18 0.03
N ASP A 40 -1.81 13.44 1.31
CA ASP A 40 -0.98 12.58 2.18
C ASP A 40 0.47 12.34 1.72
N THR A 41 0.94 13.08 0.72
CA THR A 41 2.32 13.06 0.24
C THR A 41 3.04 14.31 0.71
N LEU A 42 4.14 14.14 1.45
CA LEU A 42 5.01 15.25 1.83
C LEU A 42 5.92 15.58 0.65
N ILE A 43 5.92 16.81 0.19
CA ILE A 43 6.75 17.29 -0.92
C ILE A 43 7.72 18.34 -0.37
N ASN A 44 8.99 18.21 -0.71
CA ASN A 44 10.01 19.18 -0.37
C ASN A 44 10.83 19.62 -1.60
N PHE A 45 10.84 20.93 -1.88
CA PHE A 45 11.65 21.53 -2.93
C PHE A 45 13.05 21.92 -2.44
N SER A 46 14.02 21.85 -3.35
CA SER A 46 15.38 22.30 -3.07
C SER A 46 15.48 23.82 -2.96
N THR A 47 16.41 24.28 -2.13
CA THR A 47 16.89 25.66 -2.10
C THR A 47 18.41 25.68 -2.26
N PRO A 48 19.01 26.69 -2.92
CA PRO A 48 20.47 26.73 -3.12
C PRO A 48 21.28 26.66 -1.82
N LYS A 49 20.77 27.27 -0.74
CA LYS A 49 21.41 27.32 0.58
C LYS A 49 21.48 25.95 1.28
N GLU A 50 20.65 24.99 0.87
CA GLU A 50 20.52 23.69 1.52
C GLU A 50 21.15 22.54 0.69
N ALA A 51 21.78 22.84 -0.44
CA ALA A 51 22.30 21.85 -1.39
C ALA A 51 23.21 20.80 -0.73
N LYS A 52 24.17 21.23 0.10
CA LYS A 52 25.08 20.33 0.81
C LYS A 52 24.34 19.40 1.78
N LYS A 53 23.51 19.98 2.66
CA LYS A 53 22.69 19.24 3.64
C LYS A 53 21.76 18.23 2.95
N ARG A 54 21.22 18.60 1.79
CA ARG A 54 20.34 17.74 1.00
C ARG A 54 21.08 16.55 0.41
N LYS A 55 22.29 16.74 -0.14
CA LYS A 55 23.14 15.63 -0.62
C LYS A 55 23.52 14.68 0.50
N GLU A 56 23.87 15.20 1.67
CA GLU A 56 24.16 14.40 2.88
C GLU A 56 22.93 13.59 3.32
N PHE A 57 21.76 14.22 3.36
CA PHE A 57 20.50 13.56 3.68
C PHE A 57 20.17 12.42 2.72
N LEU A 58 20.26 12.66 1.40
CA LEU A 58 20.02 11.64 0.38
C LEU A 58 21.03 10.48 0.47
N THR A 59 22.28 10.78 0.78
CA THR A 59 23.33 9.77 0.98
C THR A 59 23.04 8.89 2.19
N SER A 60 22.64 9.49 3.32
CA SER A 60 22.20 8.77 4.52
C SER A 60 20.99 7.87 4.26
N LEU A 61 19.99 8.38 3.52
CA LEU A 61 18.83 7.61 3.09
C LEU A 61 19.21 6.40 2.23
N TYR A 62 20.15 6.58 1.29
CA TYR A 62 20.65 5.49 0.46
C TYR A 62 21.27 4.40 1.32
N TYR A 63 22.20 4.74 2.22
CA TYR A 63 22.86 3.74 3.06
C TYR A 63 21.89 3.02 4.00
N THR A 64 20.88 3.73 4.50
CA THR A 64 19.79 3.12 5.27
C THR A 64 19.03 2.08 4.44
N CYS A 65 18.69 2.41 3.18
CA CYS A 65 18.04 1.46 2.28
C CYS A 65 18.96 0.29 1.91
N ALA A 66 20.20 0.59 1.52
CA ALA A 66 21.20 -0.37 1.07
C ALA A 66 21.50 -1.43 2.13
N ARG A 67 21.61 -1.02 3.40
CA ARG A 67 21.80 -1.94 4.54
C ARG A 67 20.60 -2.86 4.72
N ALA A 68 19.38 -2.33 4.61
CA ALA A 68 18.15 -3.11 4.75
C ALA A 68 17.91 -4.09 3.59
N SER A 69 18.35 -3.75 2.36
CA SER A 69 18.21 -4.59 1.17
C SER A 69 19.46 -5.41 0.83
N GLN A 70 20.53 -5.34 1.63
CA GLN A 70 21.83 -5.96 1.35
C GLN A 70 22.36 -5.65 -0.07
N SER A 71 22.10 -4.45 -0.59
CA SER A 71 22.46 -4.04 -1.95
C SER A 71 23.57 -2.98 -1.94
N GLN A 72 24.50 -3.04 -2.90
CA GLN A 72 25.55 -2.02 -3.06
C GLN A 72 25.52 -1.36 -4.45
N ASN A 73 24.39 -0.76 -4.81
CA ASN A 73 24.23 -0.07 -6.10
C ASN A 73 24.79 1.36 -6.07
N LEU A 74 26.11 1.49 -6.29
CA LEU A 74 26.79 2.79 -6.30
C LEU A 74 26.36 3.70 -7.45
N VAL A 75 25.98 3.14 -8.60
CA VAL A 75 25.46 3.91 -9.75
C VAL A 75 24.15 4.60 -9.36
N PHE A 76 23.29 3.92 -8.61
CA PHE A 76 22.08 4.52 -8.08
C PHE A 76 22.38 5.65 -7.09
N LEU A 77 23.36 5.47 -6.20
CA LEU A 77 23.79 6.53 -5.27
C LEU A 77 24.28 7.78 -6.02
N GLN A 78 25.11 7.61 -7.05
CA GLN A 78 25.59 8.73 -7.88
C GLN A 78 24.42 9.47 -8.52
N LYS A 79 23.47 8.75 -9.14
CA LYS A 79 22.25 9.33 -9.72
C LYS A 79 21.41 10.07 -8.67
N LEU A 80 21.19 9.45 -7.52
CA LEU A 80 20.41 10.04 -6.42
C LEU A 80 20.99 11.37 -5.96
N VAL A 81 22.31 11.44 -5.74
CA VAL A 81 23.00 12.66 -5.28
C VAL A 81 23.05 13.72 -6.38
N ALA A 82 23.14 13.32 -7.65
CA ALA A 82 23.06 14.23 -8.79
C ALA A 82 21.69 14.94 -8.89
N MET A 83 20.61 14.26 -8.48
CA MET A 83 19.24 14.79 -8.49
C MET A 83 18.88 15.59 -7.23
N TYR A 84 19.86 16.07 -6.46
CA TYR A 84 19.60 16.79 -5.21
C TYR A 84 18.73 18.04 -5.40
N ASP A 85 18.74 18.67 -6.57
CA ASP A 85 17.92 19.85 -6.87
C ASP A 85 16.45 19.50 -7.09
N LYS A 86 16.14 18.23 -7.38
CA LYS A 86 14.78 17.77 -7.67
C LYS A 86 13.91 17.72 -6.41
N PRO A 87 12.59 17.85 -6.56
CA PRO A 87 11.63 17.63 -5.48
C PRO A 87 11.78 16.25 -4.85
N ILE A 88 11.75 16.18 -3.52
CA ILE A 88 11.64 14.93 -2.77
C ILE A 88 10.17 14.74 -2.40
N LYS A 89 9.60 13.59 -2.74
CA LYS A 89 8.24 13.18 -2.39
C LYS A 89 8.31 12.02 -1.39
N VAL A 90 7.75 12.19 -0.21
CA VAL A 90 7.53 11.08 0.74
C VAL A 90 6.13 10.57 0.53
N VAL A 91 6.04 9.37 -0.05
CA VAL A 91 4.78 8.70 -0.29
C VAL A 91 4.61 7.67 0.80
N LYS A 92 3.50 7.81 1.55
CA LYS A 92 3.03 6.78 2.46
C LYS A 92 2.76 5.55 1.61
N LYS A 93 3.59 4.53 1.77
CA LYS A 93 3.21 3.21 1.30
C LYS A 93 2.16 2.74 2.28
N VAL A 94 0.89 3.02 1.96
CA VAL A 94 -0.20 2.20 2.46
C VAL A 94 0.20 0.81 1.99
N VAL A 95 0.80 0.03 2.90
CA VAL A 95 0.70 -1.41 2.76
C VAL A 95 -0.80 -1.54 2.65
N LYS A 96 -1.33 -1.90 1.46
CA LYS A 96 -2.67 -2.46 1.43
C LYS A 96 -2.60 -3.42 2.58
N LYS A 97 -3.33 -3.15 3.67
CA LYS A 97 -3.70 -4.23 4.53
C LYS A 97 -4.37 -5.15 3.50
N MET A 98 -3.62 -6.12 2.97
CA MET A 98 -4.01 -7.49 3.23
C MET A 98 -4.28 -7.44 4.72
N ILE A 99 -5.53 -7.10 5.04
CA ILE A 99 -6.10 -7.59 6.27
C ILE A 99 -5.82 -9.06 6.05
N ILE A 100 -4.80 -9.57 6.75
CA ILE A 100 -4.67 -10.99 6.94
C ILE A 100 -5.91 -11.28 7.77
N HIS A 101 -7.07 -11.34 7.12
CA HIS A 101 -8.15 -12.15 7.61
C HIS A 101 -7.47 -13.51 7.63
N GLN A 102 -7.27 -14.05 8.85
CA GLN A 102 -6.98 -15.46 8.96
C GLN A 102 -7.91 -16.17 7.98
N PRO A 103 -7.39 -16.98 7.04
CA PRO A 103 -8.22 -17.60 6.03
C PRO A 103 -9.38 -18.26 6.77
N TYR A 104 -10.59 -17.78 6.51
CA TYR A 104 -11.72 -18.27 7.25
C TYR A 104 -11.91 -19.74 6.91
N THR A 105 -12.38 -20.51 7.88
CA THR A 105 -12.79 -21.88 7.57
C THR A 105 -13.89 -21.85 6.51
N LEU A 106 -13.98 -22.92 5.72
CA LEU A 106 -14.99 -23.01 4.68
C LEU A 106 -16.41 -22.80 5.25
N ASP A 107 -16.69 -23.29 6.46
CA ASP A 107 -17.95 -23.06 7.18
C ASP A 107 -18.27 -21.58 7.37
N LYS A 108 -17.25 -20.77 7.68
CA LYS A 108 -17.41 -19.34 7.90
C LYS A 108 -17.65 -18.59 6.60
N TYR A 109 -17.10 -19.03 5.46
CA TYR A 109 -17.45 -18.45 4.16
C TYR A 109 -18.92 -18.68 3.79
N TYR A 110 -19.46 -19.87 4.08
CA TYR A 110 -20.89 -20.13 3.86
C TYR A 110 -21.77 -19.22 4.75
N LYS A 111 -21.35 -18.96 6.00
CA LYS A 111 -22.01 -18.01 6.89
C LYS A 111 -21.94 -16.56 6.39
N ILE A 112 -20.79 -16.12 5.87
CA ILE A 112 -20.60 -14.76 5.32
C ILE A 112 -21.54 -14.51 4.14
N LEU A 113 -21.76 -15.52 3.29
CA LEU A 113 -22.69 -15.43 2.16
C LEU A 113 -24.13 -15.78 2.53
N GLU A 114 -24.42 -16.06 3.80
CA GLU A 114 -25.74 -16.46 4.30
C GLU A 114 -26.36 -17.63 3.51
N VAL A 115 -25.56 -18.66 3.24
CA VAL A 115 -25.94 -19.86 2.48
C VAL A 115 -25.57 -21.15 3.21
N SER A 116 -26.27 -22.23 2.89
CA SER A 116 -25.89 -23.59 3.32
C SER A 116 -24.83 -24.20 2.39
N GLN A 117 -24.06 -25.16 2.89
CA GLN A 117 -23.05 -25.89 2.11
C GLN A 117 -23.67 -26.74 0.99
N THR A 118 -24.92 -27.16 1.20
CA THR A 118 -25.71 -27.96 0.27
C THR A 118 -26.26 -27.14 -0.91
N GLU A 119 -26.22 -25.80 -0.85
CA GLU A 119 -26.76 -24.92 -1.87
C GLU A 119 -26.04 -25.03 -3.21
N SER A 120 -26.77 -24.86 -4.31
CA SER A 120 -26.16 -24.86 -5.65
C SER A 120 -25.26 -23.64 -5.87
N LEU A 121 -24.27 -23.74 -6.77
CA LEU A 121 -23.43 -22.60 -7.14
C LEU A 121 -24.26 -21.42 -7.69
N GLN A 122 -25.39 -21.72 -8.35
CA GLN A 122 -26.31 -20.70 -8.85
C GLN A 122 -26.99 -19.93 -7.72
N THR A 123 -27.47 -20.62 -6.67
CA THR A 123 -28.05 -19.97 -5.48
C THR A 123 -27.00 -19.12 -4.77
N ILE A 124 -25.79 -19.66 -4.59
CA ILE A 124 -24.68 -18.97 -3.93
C ILE A 124 -24.28 -17.71 -4.70
N ARG A 125 -24.25 -17.76 -6.04
CA ARG A 125 -24.00 -16.59 -6.88
C ARG A 125 -25.08 -15.52 -6.73
N LYS A 126 -26.36 -15.89 -6.66
CA LYS A 126 -27.45 -14.93 -6.45
C LYS A 126 -27.30 -14.20 -5.12
N LYS A 127 -26.98 -14.93 -4.05
CA LYS A 127 -26.73 -14.36 -2.71
C LYS A 127 -25.52 -13.43 -2.69
N TYR A 128 -24.41 -13.85 -3.30
CA TYR A 128 -23.23 -13.01 -3.50
C TYR A 128 -23.57 -11.69 -4.19
N LEU A 129 -24.29 -11.71 -5.32
CA LEU A 129 -24.64 -10.49 -6.05
C LEU A 129 -25.52 -9.54 -5.24
N CYS A 130 -26.45 -10.08 -4.44
CA CYS A 130 -27.30 -9.28 -3.56
C CYS A 130 -26.45 -8.57 -2.49
N LEU A 131 -25.61 -9.32 -1.78
CA LEU A 131 -24.73 -8.78 -0.73
C LEU A 131 -23.72 -7.79 -1.30
N ALA A 132 -23.14 -8.09 -2.47
CA ALA A 132 -22.19 -7.21 -3.16
C ALA A 132 -22.84 -5.86 -3.53
N LYS A 133 -24.11 -5.86 -3.95
CA LYS A 133 -24.85 -4.63 -4.25
C LYS A 133 -25.13 -3.79 -3.01
N ILE A 134 -25.46 -4.43 -1.89
CA ILE A 134 -25.72 -3.75 -0.60
C ILE A 134 -24.43 -3.14 -0.06
N TYR A 135 -23.34 -3.89 -0.05
CA TYR A 135 -22.09 -3.47 0.58
C TYR A 135 -21.09 -2.80 -0.38
N HIS A 136 -21.49 -2.52 -1.63
CA HIS A 136 -20.62 -1.90 -2.63
C HIS A 136 -20.05 -0.57 -2.10
N PRO A 137 -18.76 -0.26 -2.31
CA PRO A 137 -18.16 1.00 -1.84
C PRO A 137 -18.85 2.25 -2.42
N ASP A 138 -19.50 2.14 -3.58
CA ASP A 138 -20.25 3.25 -4.20
C ASP A 138 -21.68 3.43 -3.64
N HIS A 139 -22.13 2.57 -2.72
CA HIS A 139 -23.44 2.72 -2.08
C HIS A 139 -23.37 3.70 -0.90
N GLN A 140 -24.27 4.67 -0.84
CA GLN A 140 -24.17 5.77 0.13
C GLN A 140 -24.43 5.33 1.57
N ASP A 141 -25.48 4.52 1.81
CA ASP A 141 -25.92 4.21 3.19
C ASP A 141 -25.28 2.97 3.82
N THR A 142 -24.91 1.98 3.00
CA THR A 142 -24.48 0.64 3.46
C THR A 142 -23.10 0.24 2.97
N SER A 143 -22.34 1.17 2.39
CA SER A 143 -20.97 0.89 1.93
C SER A 143 -20.10 0.37 3.07
N SER A 144 -19.43 -0.75 2.82
CA SER A 144 -18.44 -1.29 3.74
C SER A 144 -17.39 -2.03 2.94
N VAL A 145 -16.24 -1.39 2.75
CA VAL A 145 -15.09 -1.96 2.02
C VAL A 145 -14.67 -3.30 2.63
N GLU A 146 -14.68 -3.40 3.96
CA GLU A 146 -14.33 -4.62 4.69
C GLU A 146 -15.33 -5.76 4.41
N LYS A 147 -16.64 -5.50 4.54
CA LYS A 147 -17.66 -6.52 4.27
C LYS A 147 -17.66 -6.93 2.79
N PHE A 148 -17.52 -5.98 1.88
CA PHE A 148 -17.47 -6.25 0.45
C PHE A 148 -16.30 -7.19 0.09
N GLN A 149 -15.12 -6.94 0.66
CA GLN A 149 -13.96 -7.81 0.50
C GLN A 149 -14.22 -9.23 1.05
N GLN A 150 -14.80 -9.35 2.26
CA GLN A 150 -15.14 -10.64 2.86
C GLN A 150 -16.15 -11.43 2.00
N ILE A 151 -17.16 -10.76 1.45
CA ILE A 151 -18.18 -11.35 0.57
C ILE A 151 -17.54 -11.87 -0.73
N GLN A 152 -16.63 -11.09 -1.32
CA GLN A 152 -15.91 -11.49 -2.53
C GLN A 152 -15.02 -12.71 -2.29
N GLU A 153 -14.20 -12.69 -1.24
CA GLU A 153 -13.30 -13.79 -0.87
C GLU A 153 -14.09 -15.08 -0.58
N ALA A 154 -15.21 -14.97 0.13
CA ALA A 154 -16.09 -16.10 0.43
C ALA A 154 -16.62 -16.76 -0.85
N TYR A 155 -17.08 -15.96 -1.81
CA TYR A 155 -17.61 -16.46 -3.08
C TYR A 155 -16.53 -17.15 -3.92
N GLU A 156 -15.37 -16.51 -4.06
CA GLU A 156 -14.25 -17.07 -4.83
C GLU A 156 -13.79 -18.42 -4.25
N THR A 157 -13.65 -18.51 -2.93
CA THR A 157 -13.23 -19.74 -2.25
C THR A 157 -14.26 -20.86 -2.38
N ILE A 158 -15.55 -20.57 -2.16
CA ILE A 158 -16.61 -21.58 -2.29
C ILE A 158 -16.74 -22.05 -3.74
N LYS A 159 -16.63 -21.14 -4.71
CA LYS A 159 -16.67 -21.46 -6.13
C LYS A 159 -15.54 -22.40 -6.52
N GLU A 160 -14.32 -22.13 -6.07
CA GLU A 160 -13.18 -23.01 -6.29
C GLU A 160 -13.41 -24.40 -5.68
N GLN A 161 -13.91 -24.44 -4.45
CA GLN A 161 -14.14 -25.71 -3.75
C GLN A 161 -15.21 -26.56 -4.43
N LYS A 162 -16.31 -25.95 -4.91
CA LYS A 162 -17.34 -26.68 -5.66
C LYS A 162 -16.83 -27.14 -7.03
N ARG A 163 -15.99 -26.34 -7.70
CA ARG A 163 -15.36 -26.74 -8.96
C ARG A 163 -14.46 -27.97 -8.77
N LYS A 164 -13.63 -27.99 -7.72
CA LYS A 164 -12.77 -29.14 -7.40
C LYS A 164 -13.56 -30.42 -7.11
N LYS A 165 -14.68 -30.32 -6.39
CA LYS A 165 -15.56 -31.46 -6.09
C LYS A 165 -16.27 -32.07 -7.31
N ILE A 166 -16.41 -31.31 -8.40
CA ILE A 166 -17.01 -31.82 -9.64
C ILE A 166 -15.96 -32.53 -10.51
N ALA A 167 -14.69 -32.16 -10.37
CA ALA A 167 -13.58 -32.70 -11.14
C ALA A 167 -12.92 -33.96 -10.52
N ALA A 168 -13.36 -34.36 -9.33
CA ALA A 168 -12.91 -35.54 -8.59
C ALA A 168 -14.05 -36.56 -8.53
#